data_AF-A0A1I7TZX4-F1
#
_entry.id   AF-A0A1I7TZX4-F1
#
_cell.length_a   1.000
_cell.length_b   1.000
_cell.length_c   1.000
_cell.angle_alpha   90.00
_cell.angle_beta   90.00
_cell.angle_gamma   90.00
#
_symmetry.space_group_name_H-M   'P 1'
#
loop_
_entity.id
_entity.type
_entity.pdbx_description
1 polymer ?
#
loop_
_entity_poly.entity_id
_entity_poly.type
_entity_poly.pdbx_seq_one_letter_code
_entity_poly.pdbx_strand_id
1 'polypeptide(L)'
;MASSSWALALTISLATILAVSCNSEVDETTRWRECMNSNQSIYDFQVETLQGEYTDLSQYRGKVILLVNVATFCAYTQQYTDFNPMLERYQQQGLVMVAFPCNQFYLQEPAENHELMNGLTNVRPGNGWVPHQELHIYGKIDVNGDNHHPLYEFVKESCPQTVDRIGKTEELMYNPVRPSDITWNFEKFLIDRNGNPRFRFHPTAWSHGEVVTPFIEQLLAERAN
;
A
#
# COMPACT_ATOMS: atom_id res chain seq x y z
N MET A 1 65.26 42.17 47.33
CA MET A 1 65.69 41.91 45.94
C MET A 1 64.73 40.91 45.34
N ALA A 2 64.26 41.22 44.14
CA ALA A 2 63.08 40.64 43.50
C ALA A 2 63.20 39.14 43.18
N SER A 3 62.08 38.43 43.25
CA SER A 3 61.84 37.28 42.36
C SER A 3 60.34 37.10 42.13
N SER A 4 59.97 37.39 40.89
CA SER A 4 58.66 37.34 40.25
C SER A 4 58.02 35.95 40.27
N SER A 5 56.75 35.87 40.69
CA SER A 5 55.85 34.74 40.41
C SER A 5 55.44 34.76 38.93
N TRP A 6 55.74 33.68 38.20
CA TRP A 6 55.19 33.43 36.87
C TRP A 6 53.96 32.54 37.02
N ALA A 7 52.77 33.09 36.76
CA ALA A 7 51.55 32.32 36.62
C ALA A 7 51.46 31.79 35.18
N LEU A 8 51.67 30.48 35.00
CA LEU A 8 51.37 29.78 33.75
C LEU A 8 49.87 29.46 33.73
N ALA A 9 49.11 30.22 32.94
CA ALA A 9 47.71 29.92 32.66
C ALA A 9 47.63 28.77 31.64
N LEU A 10 47.20 27.59 32.08
CA LEU A 10 46.91 26.45 31.21
C LEU A 10 45.46 26.58 30.72
N THR A 11 45.26 27.03 29.48
CA THR A 11 43.93 27.03 28.86
C THR A 11 43.63 25.64 28.30
N ILE A 12 42.82 24.86 29.02
CA ILE A 12 42.26 23.61 28.51
C ILE A 12 41.07 23.97 27.62
N SER A 13 41.24 23.92 26.30
CA SER A 13 40.13 23.97 25.36
C SER A 13 39.41 22.62 25.35
N LEU A 14 38.30 22.53 26.09
CA LEU A 14 37.36 21.42 25.97
C LEU A 14 36.62 21.57 24.63
N ALA A 15 37.02 20.79 23.62
CA ALA A 15 36.25 20.65 22.40
C ALA A 15 35.02 19.79 22.71
N THR A 16 33.86 20.41 22.92
CA THR A 16 32.59 19.72 23.01
C THR A 16 32.19 19.20 21.64
N ILE A 17 32.43 17.91 21.40
CA ILE A 17 31.88 17.20 20.25
C ILE A 17 30.37 17.06 20.51
N LEU A 18 29.58 17.96 19.94
CA LEU A 18 28.13 17.79 19.84
C LEU A 18 27.88 16.65 18.85
N ALA A 19 27.64 15.45 19.37
CA ALA A 19 27.07 14.37 18.58
C ALA A 19 25.68 14.81 18.13
N VAL A 20 25.55 15.25 16.88
CA VAL A 20 24.26 15.47 16.23
C VAL A 20 23.64 14.08 16.07
N SER A 21 22.74 13.72 16.99
CA SER A 21 21.84 12.58 16.80
C SER A 21 20.95 12.94 15.61
N CYS A 22 21.28 12.40 14.45
CA CYS A 22 20.45 12.51 13.26
C CYS A 22 19.22 11.60 13.50
N ASN A 23 18.20 12.12 14.18
CA ASN A 23 16.87 11.55 14.05
C ASN A 23 16.42 11.89 12.64
N SER A 24 16.65 11.00 11.68
CA SER A 24 15.94 11.07 10.42
C SER A 24 14.47 10.92 10.73
N GLU A 25 13.69 12.00 10.62
CA GLU A 25 12.24 11.90 10.53
C GLU A 25 11.95 10.96 9.36
N VAL A 26 11.44 9.76 9.65
CA VAL A 26 11.03 8.83 8.62
C VAL A 26 9.79 9.44 7.97
N ASP A 27 9.93 9.90 6.73
CA ASP A 27 8.78 10.35 5.96
C ASP A 27 7.85 9.16 5.71
N GLU A 28 6.82 9.05 6.55
CA GLU A 28 5.86 7.97 6.47
C GLU A 28 5.10 7.96 5.14
N THR A 29 5.04 9.10 4.43
CA THR A 29 4.29 9.28 3.19
C THR A 29 5.02 8.77 1.95
N THR A 30 6.24 8.24 2.10
CA THR A 30 7.04 7.68 1.00
C THR A 30 7.49 6.24 1.25
N ARG A 31 6.85 5.52 2.19
CA ARG A 31 7.21 4.14 2.52
C ARG A 31 6.77 3.14 1.45
N TRP A 32 7.76 2.56 0.75
CA TRP A 32 7.56 1.47 -0.20
C TRP A 32 8.72 0.45 -0.12
N ARG A 33 8.52 -0.72 -0.75
CA ARG A 33 9.51 -1.79 -0.90
C ARG A 33 9.45 -2.36 -2.31
N GLU A 34 10.61 -2.69 -2.87
CA GLU A 34 10.71 -3.50 -4.08
C GLU A 34 10.48 -4.97 -3.72
N CYS A 35 9.70 -5.66 -4.54
CA CYS A 35 9.37 -7.06 -4.36
C CYS A 35 10.43 -7.98 -4.98
N MET A 36 10.44 -9.23 -4.53
CA MET A 36 11.31 -10.26 -5.08
C MET A 36 10.66 -10.90 -6.29
N ASN A 37 11.46 -11.34 -7.25
CA ASN A 37 10.97 -12.11 -8.39
C ASN A 37 10.33 -13.42 -7.91
N SER A 38 9.16 -13.74 -8.46
CA SER A 38 8.46 -15.00 -8.23
C SER A 38 8.26 -15.74 -9.55
N ASN A 39 8.17 -17.08 -9.47
CA ASN A 39 7.75 -17.92 -10.59
C ASN A 39 6.22 -18.11 -10.63
N GLN A 40 5.50 -17.56 -9.65
CA GLN A 40 4.05 -17.58 -9.55
C GLN A 40 3.48 -16.21 -9.96
N SER A 41 2.26 -16.19 -10.47
CA SER A 41 1.57 -14.99 -10.93
C SER A 41 0.26 -14.76 -10.19
N ILE A 42 -0.17 -13.50 -10.08
CA ILE A 42 -1.53 -13.20 -9.56
C ILE A 42 -2.64 -13.83 -10.42
N TYR A 43 -2.33 -14.24 -11.65
CA TYR A 43 -3.26 -14.86 -12.58
C TYR A 43 -3.63 -16.30 -12.22
N ASP A 44 -2.92 -16.89 -11.24
CA ASP A 44 -3.17 -18.26 -10.78
C ASP A 44 -4.30 -18.34 -9.72
N PHE A 45 -4.87 -17.20 -9.32
CA PHE A 45 -5.89 -17.11 -8.28
C PHE A 45 -7.25 -16.71 -8.83
N GLN A 46 -8.30 -17.32 -8.30
CA GLN A 46 -9.67 -16.89 -8.49
C GLN A 46 -10.09 -15.91 -7.40
N VAL A 47 -10.98 -15.00 -7.73
CA VAL A 47 -11.56 -14.00 -6.83
C VAL A 47 -13.06 -13.91 -7.06
N GLU A 48 -13.81 -13.62 -6.00
CA GLU A 48 -15.25 -13.40 -6.08
C GLU A 48 -15.55 -11.98 -6.60
N THR A 49 -16.56 -11.83 -7.45
CA THR A 49 -17.09 -10.53 -7.87
C THR A 49 -18.10 -10.00 -6.85
N LEU A 50 -18.53 -8.74 -6.99
CA LEU A 50 -19.59 -8.18 -6.13
C LEU A 50 -20.93 -8.93 -6.26
N GLN A 51 -21.13 -9.71 -7.33
CA GLN A 51 -22.33 -10.50 -7.59
C GLN A 51 -22.25 -11.93 -7.01
N GLY A 52 -21.12 -12.31 -6.43
CA GLY A 52 -20.90 -13.65 -5.88
C GLY A 52 -20.41 -14.68 -6.90
N GLU A 53 -20.03 -14.25 -8.10
CA GLU A 53 -19.45 -15.13 -9.12
C GLU A 53 -17.92 -15.17 -8.99
N TYR A 54 -17.30 -16.29 -9.35
CA TYR A 54 -15.84 -16.40 -9.36
C TYR A 54 -15.27 -16.06 -10.73
N THR A 55 -14.21 -15.28 -10.75
CA THR A 55 -13.42 -14.95 -11.95
C THR A 55 -11.93 -15.01 -11.61
N ASP A 56 -11.06 -14.94 -12.62
CA ASP A 56 -9.63 -14.85 -12.42
C ASP A 56 -9.08 -13.52 -12.95
N LEU A 57 -7.89 -13.17 -12.47
CA LEU A 57 -7.21 -11.92 -12.85
C LEU A 57 -6.47 -12.04 -14.19
N SER A 58 -6.47 -13.21 -14.83
CA SER A 58 -5.74 -13.45 -16.09
C SER A 58 -6.30 -12.64 -17.27
N GLN A 59 -7.55 -12.16 -17.15
CA GLN A 59 -8.16 -11.20 -18.07
C GLN A 59 -7.35 -9.90 -18.20
N TYR A 60 -6.52 -9.56 -17.20
CA TYR A 60 -5.65 -8.38 -17.20
C TYR A 60 -4.22 -8.68 -17.68
N ARG A 61 -3.97 -9.85 -18.28
CA ARG A 61 -2.66 -10.18 -18.81
C ARG A 61 -2.17 -9.12 -19.80
N GLY A 62 -0.91 -8.69 -19.63
CA GLY A 62 -0.32 -7.62 -20.42
C GLY A 62 -0.58 -6.21 -19.88
N LYS A 63 -1.37 -6.05 -18.81
CA LYS A 63 -1.65 -4.77 -18.14
C LYS A 63 -0.79 -4.60 -16.89
N VAL A 64 -0.49 -3.35 -16.54
CA VAL A 64 0.06 -3.00 -15.23
C VAL A 64 -1.10 -2.87 -14.26
N ILE A 65 -1.02 -3.51 -13.09
CA ILE A 65 -2.15 -3.58 -12.15
C ILE A 65 -1.73 -2.97 -10.82
N LEU A 66 -2.50 -2.00 -10.34
CA LEU A 66 -2.43 -1.54 -8.96
C LEU A 66 -3.49 -2.28 -8.14
N LEU A 67 -3.04 -3.23 -7.33
CA LEU A 67 -3.87 -4.02 -6.42
C LEU A 67 -3.94 -3.31 -5.06
N VAL A 68 -5.15 -3.09 -4.53
CA VAL A 68 -5.36 -2.31 -3.31
C VAL A 68 -6.40 -2.98 -2.41
N ASN A 69 -6.12 -3.17 -1.11
CA ASN A 69 -7.18 -3.50 -0.16
C ASN A 69 -7.90 -2.21 0.27
N VAL A 70 -9.22 -2.20 0.29
CA VAL A 70 -10.02 -0.97 0.46
C VAL A 70 -11.04 -1.10 1.59
N ALA A 71 -11.48 0.06 2.08
CA ALA A 71 -12.55 0.20 3.07
C ALA A 71 -13.37 1.48 2.81
N THR A 72 -14.70 1.43 2.90
CA THR A 72 -15.60 2.58 2.69
C THR A 72 -15.57 3.59 3.84
N PHE A 73 -15.37 3.14 5.09
CA PHE A 73 -15.40 4.01 6.27
C PHE A 73 -14.02 4.36 6.82
N CYS A 74 -12.98 4.22 6.00
CA CYS A 74 -11.61 4.57 6.35
C CYS A 74 -11.31 6.05 6.10
N ALA A 75 -10.36 6.63 6.84
CA ALA A 75 -9.84 7.97 6.53
C ALA A 75 -9.36 8.09 5.06
N TYR A 76 -8.74 7.02 4.56
CA TYR A 76 -8.16 6.94 3.21
C TYR A 76 -9.17 6.63 2.10
N THR A 77 -10.47 6.49 2.39
CA THR A 77 -11.49 6.34 1.35
C THR A 77 -11.51 7.53 0.38
N GLN A 78 -11.01 8.71 0.76
CA GLN A 78 -10.87 9.81 -0.19
C GLN A 78 -9.88 9.52 -1.32
N GLN A 79 -8.98 8.53 -1.21
CA GLN A 79 -8.10 8.12 -2.31
C GLN A 79 -8.90 7.63 -3.54
N TYR A 80 -10.14 7.15 -3.36
CA TYR A 80 -11.02 6.80 -4.49
C TYR A 80 -11.24 7.97 -5.47
N THR A 81 -11.25 9.22 -4.98
CA THR A 81 -11.42 10.39 -5.87
C THR A 81 -10.20 10.63 -6.75
N ASP A 82 -9.03 10.14 -6.36
CA ASP A 82 -7.79 10.23 -7.13
C ASP A 82 -7.65 9.08 -8.15
N PHE A 83 -8.30 7.93 -7.90
CA PHE A 83 -8.19 6.75 -8.77
C PHE A 83 -8.75 6.97 -10.18
N ASN A 84 -9.92 7.62 -10.29
CA ASN A 84 -10.54 7.88 -11.59
C ASN A 84 -9.66 8.77 -12.49
N PRO A 85 -9.17 9.94 -12.04
CA PRO A 85 -8.22 10.75 -12.82
C PRO A 85 -6.94 10.02 -13.20
N MET A 86 -6.40 9.18 -12.30
CA MET A 86 -5.20 8.38 -12.60
C MET A 86 -5.47 7.37 -13.71
N LEU A 87 -6.59 6.64 -13.62
CA LEU A 87 -6.98 5.68 -14.64
C LEU A 87 -7.29 6.36 -15.98
N GLU A 88 -7.96 7.51 -15.97
CA GLU A 88 -8.21 8.30 -17.18
C GLU A 88 -6.89 8.62 -17.92
N ARG A 89 -5.84 8.96 -17.17
CA ARG A 89 -4.52 9.29 -17.71
C ARG A 89 -3.77 8.09 -18.29
N TYR A 90 -3.88 6.91 -17.68
CA TYR A 90 -3.01 5.76 -17.99
C TYR A 90 -3.72 4.53 -18.58
N GLN A 91 -5.06 4.51 -18.66
CA GLN A 91 -5.81 3.35 -19.19
C GLN A 91 -5.34 2.93 -20.59
N GLN A 92 -5.07 3.89 -21.47
CA GLN A 92 -4.62 3.63 -22.85
C GLN A 92 -3.22 2.99 -22.91
N GLN A 93 -2.39 3.21 -21.89
CA GLN A 93 -1.06 2.61 -21.75
C GLN A 93 -1.13 1.23 -21.08
N GLY A 94 -2.30 0.88 -20.54
CA GLY A 94 -2.59 -0.41 -19.94
C GLY A 94 -2.53 -0.44 -18.41
N LEU A 95 -2.82 0.66 -17.73
CA LEU A 95 -3.04 0.64 -16.28
C LEU A 95 -4.45 0.15 -15.95
N VAL A 96 -4.55 -0.76 -14.99
CA VAL A 96 -5.79 -1.25 -14.37
C VAL A 96 -5.66 -1.15 -12.86
N MET A 97 -6.76 -0.92 -12.15
CA MET A 97 -6.81 -1.04 -10.69
C MET A 97 -7.76 -2.16 -10.28
N VAL A 98 -7.32 -2.98 -9.33
CA VAL A 98 -8.16 -4.00 -8.70
C VAL A 98 -8.24 -3.72 -7.20
N ALA A 99 -9.46 -3.57 -6.71
CA ALA A 99 -9.74 -3.17 -5.34
C ALA A 99 -10.47 -4.31 -4.61
N PHE A 100 -9.95 -4.68 -3.44
CA PHE A 100 -10.47 -5.76 -2.61
C PHE A 100 -10.98 -5.20 -1.27
N PRO A 101 -12.30 -5.06 -1.10
CA PRO A 101 -12.89 -4.66 0.18
C PRO A 101 -12.47 -5.61 1.29
N CYS A 102 -12.09 -5.07 2.45
CA CYS A 102 -11.64 -5.87 3.59
C CYS A 102 -12.08 -5.24 4.91
N ASN A 103 -12.68 -6.05 5.78
CA ASN A 103 -13.24 -5.57 7.04
C ASN A 103 -12.31 -5.79 8.25
N GLN A 104 -11.08 -6.28 8.03
CA GLN A 104 -10.17 -6.69 9.12
C GLN A 104 -9.53 -5.52 9.90
N PHE A 105 -9.67 -4.29 9.40
CA PHE A 105 -9.04 -3.10 9.96
C PHE A 105 -10.10 -2.17 10.58
N TYR A 106 -10.30 -2.31 11.90
CA TYR A 106 -11.34 -1.61 12.69
C TYR A 106 -12.76 -1.69 12.10
N LEU A 107 -13.09 -2.79 11.42
CA LEU A 107 -14.42 -3.02 10.87
C LEU A 107 -14.92 -1.88 9.96
N GLN A 108 -14.01 -1.29 9.18
CA GLN A 108 -14.28 -0.12 8.33
C GLN A 108 -14.93 -0.46 6.97
N GLU A 109 -15.26 -1.73 6.71
CA GLU A 109 -15.97 -2.20 5.53
C GLU A 109 -17.10 -3.19 5.92
N PRO A 110 -18.08 -2.75 6.74
CA PRO A 110 -19.08 -3.62 7.34
C PRO A 110 -20.13 -4.12 6.34
N ALA A 111 -20.24 -3.45 5.18
CA ALA A 111 -21.24 -3.73 4.16
C ALA A 111 -21.04 -5.13 3.54
N GLU A 112 -22.14 -5.74 3.13
CA GLU A 112 -22.10 -6.94 2.29
C GLU A 112 -21.82 -6.58 0.82
N ASN A 113 -21.42 -7.56 0.01
CA ASN A 113 -20.98 -7.33 -1.38
C ASN A 113 -22.02 -6.52 -2.19
N HIS A 114 -23.31 -6.80 -2.01
CA HIS A 114 -24.41 -6.12 -2.70
C HIS A 114 -24.68 -4.68 -2.21
N GLU A 115 -24.08 -4.26 -1.10
CA GLU A 115 -24.28 -2.94 -0.49
C GLU A 115 -23.08 -2.00 -0.69
N LEU A 116 -21.88 -2.54 -0.98
CA LEU A 116 -20.62 -1.79 -1.08
C LEU A 116 -20.73 -0.56 -2.01
N MET A 117 -21.30 -0.75 -3.20
CA MET A 117 -21.44 0.33 -4.18
C MET A 117 -22.37 1.46 -3.71
N ASN A 118 -23.36 1.16 -2.85
CA ASN A 118 -24.21 2.19 -2.25
C ASN A 118 -23.43 3.08 -1.29
N GLY A 119 -22.50 2.48 -0.53
CA GLY A 119 -21.59 3.20 0.36
C GLY A 119 -20.69 4.17 -0.40
N LEU A 120 -20.04 3.69 -1.46
CA LEU A 120 -19.14 4.52 -2.27
C LEU A 120 -19.88 5.65 -3.00
N THR A 121 -21.02 5.32 -3.62
CA THR A 121 -21.81 6.29 -4.42
C THR A 121 -22.48 7.36 -3.55
N ASN A 122 -23.06 6.98 -2.41
CA ASN A 122 -23.97 7.85 -1.66
C ASN A 122 -23.41 8.33 -0.32
N VAL A 123 -22.37 7.68 0.23
CA VAL A 123 -21.89 7.96 1.59
C VAL A 123 -20.46 8.49 1.57
N ARG A 124 -19.49 7.68 1.13
CA ARG A 124 -18.07 8.03 1.12
C ARG A 124 -17.33 7.24 0.03
N PRO A 125 -16.72 7.90 -0.97
CA PRO A 125 -16.57 9.35 -1.13
C PRO A 125 -17.89 10.10 -1.37
N GLY A 126 -18.95 9.40 -1.79
CA GLY A 126 -20.28 9.98 -1.93
C GLY A 126 -20.43 10.87 -3.17
N ASN A 127 -21.43 11.76 -3.16
CA ASN A 127 -21.69 12.73 -4.23
C ASN A 127 -21.87 12.11 -5.63
N GLY A 128 -22.39 10.88 -5.71
CA GLY A 128 -22.59 10.19 -6.97
C GLY A 128 -21.30 9.68 -7.61
N TRP A 129 -20.23 9.56 -6.83
CA TRP A 129 -18.97 8.97 -7.32
C TRP A 129 -19.21 7.54 -7.78
N VAL A 130 -18.70 7.23 -8.97
CA VAL A 130 -18.73 5.88 -9.56
C VAL A 130 -17.32 5.54 -10.07
N PRO A 131 -16.90 4.27 -9.98
CA PRO A 131 -15.57 3.87 -10.42
C PRO A 131 -15.42 4.04 -11.94
N HIS A 132 -14.22 4.44 -12.37
CA HIS A 132 -13.81 4.36 -13.76
C HIS A 132 -13.85 2.91 -14.27
N GLN A 133 -14.03 2.69 -15.58
CA GLN A 133 -14.21 1.34 -16.15
C GLN A 133 -13.05 0.37 -15.90
N GLU A 134 -11.83 0.91 -15.72
CA GLU A 134 -10.61 0.16 -15.38
C GLU A 134 -10.35 0.08 -13.86
N LEU A 135 -11.30 0.51 -13.02
CA LEU A 135 -11.29 0.29 -11.57
C LEU A 135 -12.28 -0.83 -11.24
N HIS A 136 -11.75 -2.02 -11.00
CA HIS A 136 -12.54 -3.21 -10.69
C HIS A 136 -12.57 -3.44 -9.18
N ILE A 137 -13.74 -3.22 -8.57
CA ILE A 137 -13.99 -3.54 -7.16
C ILE A 137 -14.56 -4.95 -7.10
N TYR A 138 -13.89 -5.84 -6.39
CA TYR A 138 -14.25 -7.25 -6.22
C TYR A 138 -15.06 -7.49 -4.94
N GLY A 139 -15.44 -8.76 -4.72
CA GLY A 139 -16.04 -9.22 -3.47
C GLY A 139 -15.09 -9.03 -2.28
N LYS A 140 -15.68 -8.87 -1.10
CA LYS A 140 -14.99 -8.70 0.17
C LYS A 140 -14.16 -9.95 0.49
N ILE A 141 -12.91 -9.75 0.90
CA ILE A 141 -11.99 -10.84 1.28
C ILE A 141 -11.23 -10.51 2.56
N ASP A 142 -10.78 -11.56 3.24
CA ASP A 142 -9.78 -11.46 4.30
C ASP A 142 -8.38 -11.42 3.67
N VAL A 143 -7.51 -10.53 4.17
CA VAL A 143 -6.14 -10.35 3.65
C VAL A 143 -5.08 -10.90 4.60
N ASN A 144 -5.43 -11.09 5.88
CA ASN A 144 -4.57 -11.59 6.95
C ASN A 144 -5.26 -12.70 7.77
N GLY A 145 -4.51 -13.31 8.69
CA GLY A 145 -5.01 -14.37 9.58
C GLY A 145 -5.23 -15.71 8.87
N ASP A 146 -5.82 -16.69 9.55
CA ASP A 146 -5.99 -18.05 9.01
C ASP A 146 -6.94 -18.14 7.80
N ASN A 147 -7.85 -17.16 7.66
CA ASN A 147 -8.82 -17.10 6.57
C ASN A 147 -8.38 -16.20 5.40
N HIS A 148 -7.11 -15.78 5.37
CA HIS A 148 -6.63 -14.91 4.30
C HIS A 148 -6.84 -15.54 2.92
N HIS A 149 -7.13 -14.70 1.93
CA HIS A 149 -7.23 -15.13 0.56
C HIS A 149 -5.83 -15.50 -0.01
N PRO A 150 -5.67 -16.62 -0.75
CA PRO A 150 -4.37 -17.04 -1.28
C PRO A 150 -3.64 -16.00 -2.13
N LEU A 151 -4.39 -15.18 -2.89
CA LEU A 151 -3.84 -14.03 -3.61
C LEU A 151 -3.08 -13.07 -2.67
N TYR A 152 -3.65 -12.77 -1.51
CA TYR A 152 -3.04 -11.85 -0.56
C TYR A 152 -1.84 -12.48 0.16
N GLU A 153 -1.85 -13.78 0.41
CA GLU A 153 -0.63 -14.46 0.90
C GLU A 153 0.51 -14.32 -0.10
N PHE A 154 0.23 -14.60 -1.37
CA PHE A 154 1.22 -14.53 -2.42
C PHE A 154 1.87 -13.15 -2.55
N VAL A 155 1.06 -12.08 -2.61
CA VAL A 155 1.63 -10.72 -2.74
C VAL A 155 2.36 -10.27 -1.47
N LYS A 156 1.89 -10.68 -0.27
CA LYS A 156 2.56 -10.40 1.01
C LYS A 156 3.91 -11.11 1.10
N GLU A 157 4.01 -12.36 0.66
CA GLU A 157 5.26 -13.13 0.67
C GLU A 157 6.24 -12.67 -0.41
N SER A 158 5.73 -12.16 -1.54
CA SER A 158 6.54 -11.65 -2.64
C SER A 158 7.27 -10.35 -2.29
N CYS A 159 6.81 -9.60 -1.30
CA CYS A 159 7.29 -8.25 -1.03
C CYS A 159 7.70 -8.05 0.44
N PRO A 160 8.89 -7.47 0.71
CA PRO A 160 9.25 -7.06 2.08
C PRO A 160 8.21 -6.12 2.70
N GLN A 161 8.09 -6.16 4.02
CA GLN A 161 7.18 -5.30 4.77
C GLN A 161 7.60 -3.82 4.69
N THR A 162 6.60 -2.92 4.65
CA THR A 162 6.79 -1.46 4.55
C THR A 162 7.03 -0.78 5.91
N VAL A 163 6.89 -1.54 7.00
CA VAL A 163 7.13 -1.15 8.40
C VAL A 163 8.00 -2.17 9.11
N ASP A 164 8.73 -1.76 10.14
CA ASP A 164 9.57 -2.68 10.92
C ASP A 164 8.78 -3.54 11.91
N ARG A 165 7.58 -3.06 12.31
CA ARG A 165 6.70 -3.73 13.26
C ARG A 165 5.23 -3.51 12.88
N ILE A 166 4.46 -4.60 12.89
CA ILE A 166 2.98 -4.54 12.89
C ILE A 166 2.54 -3.91 14.22
N GLY A 167 1.75 -2.84 14.14
CA GLY A 167 1.47 -1.91 15.24
C GLY A 167 0.82 -2.52 16.50
N LYS A 168 -0.42 -2.12 16.78
CA LYS A 168 -1.16 -2.59 17.95
C LYS A 168 -1.90 -3.88 17.63
N THR A 169 -1.22 -5.00 17.80
CA THR A 169 -1.71 -6.33 17.41
C THR A 169 -2.99 -6.75 18.13
N GLU A 170 -3.22 -6.21 19.33
CA GLU A 170 -4.38 -6.46 20.17
C GLU A 170 -5.68 -5.82 19.65
N GLU A 171 -5.58 -4.88 18.70
CA GLU A 171 -6.73 -4.21 18.11
C GLU A 171 -7.05 -4.75 16.68
N LEU A 172 -6.34 -5.79 16.24
CA LEU A 172 -6.54 -6.41 14.93
C LEU A 172 -7.65 -7.46 15.00
N MET A 173 -8.52 -7.47 13.99
CA MET A 173 -9.70 -8.36 13.94
C MET A 173 -9.38 -9.71 13.26
N TYR A 174 -8.12 -10.16 13.35
CA TYR A 174 -7.63 -11.40 12.73
C TYR A 174 -6.53 -12.05 13.55
N ASN A 175 -6.33 -13.35 13.35
CA ASN A 175 -5.30 -14.16 14.00
C ASN A 175 -4.90 -15.31 13.06
N PRO A 176 -3.64 -15.78 13.06
CA PRO A 176 -2.46 -15.20 13.71
C PRO A 176 -1.95 -13.95 13.01
N VAL A 177 -1.18 -13.15 13.76
CA VAL A 177 -0.44 -12.01 13.21
C VAL A 177 0.93 -12.47 12.74
N ARG A 178 1.28 -12.11 11.51
CA ARG A 178 2.55 -12.44 10.83
C ARG A 178 3.31 -11.16 10.47
N PRO A 179 4.65 -11.18 10.40
CA PRO A 179 5.44 -9.99 10.02
C PRO A 179 5.11 -9.42 8.64
N SER A 180 4.64 -10.25 7.71
CA SER A 180 4.29 -9.85 6.33
C SER A 180 2.88 -9.28 6.19
N ASP A 181 2.05 -9.31 7.23
CA ASP A 181 0.64 -8.94 7.19
C ASP A 181 0.40 -7.53 6.67
N ILE A 182 -0.72 -7.34 5.99
CA ILE A 182 -1.21 -6.02 5.61
C ILE A 182 -1.45 -5.20 6.89
N THR A 183 -0.96 -3.97 6.92
CA THR A 183 -0.94 -3.16 8.15
C THR A 183 -2.21 -2.35 8.32
N TRP A 184 -2.85 -1.94 7.22
CA TRP A 184 -4.07 -1.12 7.23
C TRP A 184 -4.84 -1.20 5.90
N ASN A 185 -5.99 -0.54 5.86
CA ASN A 185 -6.70 -0.22 4.62
C ASN A 185 -5.83 0.64 3.68
N PHE A 186 -5.99 0.45 2.37
CA PHE A 186 -5.29 1.16 1.29
C PHE A 186 -3.79 0.85 1.14
N GLU A 187 -3.34 -0.31 1.62
CA GLU A 187 -2.04 -0.85 1.23
C GLU A 187 -2.09 -1.31 -0.23
N LYS A 188 -0.97 -1.17 -0.95
CA LYS A 188 -0.97 -1.32 -2.41
C LYS A 188 0.17 -2.21 -2.88
N PHE A 189 -0.11 -2.99 -3.91
CA PHE A 189 0.88 -3.75 -4.65
C PHE A 189 0.82 -3.35 -6.12
N LEU A 190 1.96 -2.99 -6.69
CA LEU A 190 2.06 -2.73 -8.12
C LEU A 190 2.60 -3.98 -8.81
N ILE A 191 1.82 -4.47 -9.77
CA ILE A 191 2.02 -5.73 -10.47
C ILE A 191 2.38 -5.43 -11.92
N ASP A 192 3.38 -6.12 -12.46
CA ASP A 192 3.80 -5.97 -13.85
C ASP A 192 2.84 -6.64 -14.86
N ARG A 193 3.15 -6.47 -16.14
CA ARG A 193 2.39 -7.02 -17.28
C ARG A 193 2.30 -8.55 -17.31
N ASN A 194 3.16 -9.25 -16.56
CA ASN A 194 3.21 -10.70 -16.46
C ASN A 194 2.50 -11.22 -15.20
N GLY A 195 1.97 -10.32 -14.36
CA GLY A 195 1.28 -10.65 -13.12
C GLY A 195 2.22 -10.86 -11.94
N ASN A 196 3.46 -10.37 -12.00
CA ASN A 196 4.41 -10.46 -10.89
C ASN A 196 4.33 -9.20 -10.01
N PRO A 197 4.29 -9.32 -8.67
CA PRO A 197 4.44 -8.18 -7.77
C PRO A 197 5.83 -7.54 -7.94
N ARG A 198 5.87 -6.21 -8.08
CA ARG A 198 7.11 -5.43 -8.26
C ARG A 198 7.36 -4.45 -7.13
N PHE A 199 6.30 -3.82 -6.62
CA PHE A 199 6.42 -2.87 -5.50
C PHE A 199 5.26 -3.02 -4.52
N ARG A 200 5.53 -2.80 -3.24
CA ARG A 200 4.57 -2.72 -2.15
C ARG A 200 4.62 -1.33 -1.52
N PHE A 201 3.48 -0.69 -1.33
CA PHE A 201 3.36 0.67 -0.82
C PHE A 201 2.55 0.70 0.46
N HIS A 202 3.07 1.37 1.48
CA HIS A 202 2.35 1.57 2.75
C HIS A 202 1.04 2.34 2.50
N PRO A 203 -0.01 2.13 3.31
CA PRO A 203 -1.26 2.90 3.27
C PRO A 203 -1.12 4.43 3.13
N THR A 204 -0.15 5.01 3.86
CA THR A 204 0.18 6.45 3.84
C THR A 204 1.00 6.89 2.63
N ALA A 205 1.53 5.96 1.83
CA ALA A 205 2.33 6.25 0.65
C ALA A 205 1.43 6.68 -0.53
N TRP A 206 0.70 7.78 -0.30
CA TRP A 206 -0.26 8.35 -1.21
C TRP A 206 -0.42 9.85 -0.98
N SER A 207 0.11 10.65 -1.90
CA SER A 207 -0.14 12.09 -2.02
C SER A 207 -0.79 12.34 -3.37
N HIS A 208 -2.12 12.23 -3.46
CA HIS A 208 -2.88 12.31 -4.71
C HIS A 208 -2.31 11.43 -5.84
N GLY A 209 -1.78 10.25 -5.48
CA GLY A 209 -1.16 9.32 -6.42
C GLY A 209 0.29 9.63 -6.84
N GLU A 210 0.85 10.79 -6.48
CA GLU A 210 2.20 11.22 -6.89
C GLU A 210 3.29 10.25 -6.44
N VAL A 211 3.13 9.62 -5.28
CA VAL A 211 4.10 8.67 -4.71
C VAL A 211 4.21 7.39 -5.55
N VAL A 212 3.10 6.88 -6.08
CA VAL A 212 3.08 5.64 -6.87
C VAL A 212 3.31 5.88 -8.37
N THR A 213 3.07 7.11 -8.85
CA THR A 213 3.07 7.44 -10.28
C THR A 213 4.40 7.11 -10.98
N PRO A 214 5.59 7.43 -10.43
CA PRO A 214 6.86 7.09 -11.07
C PRO A 214 7.03 5.57 -11.30
N PHE A 215 6.55 4.74 -10.37
CA PHE A 215 6.62 3.28 -10.47
C PHE A 215 5.62 2.74 -11.50
N ILE A 216 4.43 3.33 -11.57
CA ILE A 216 3.45 3.03 -12.62
C ILE A 216 4.04 3.35 -13.99
N GLU A 217 4.59 4.55 -14.18
CA GLU A 217 5.20 4.97 -15.44
C GLU A 217 6.39 4.07 -15.83
N GLN A 218 7.20 3.66 -14.85
CA GLN A 218 8.27 2.68 -15.05
C GLN A 218 7.73 1.38 -15.65
N LEU A 219 6.74 0.74 -15.01
CA LEU A 219 6.21 -0.54 -15.49
C LEU A 219 5.40 -0.41 -16.79
N LEU A 220 4.77 0.74 -17.03
CA LEU A 220 4.08 1.00 -18.30
C LEU A 220 5.06 1.10 -19.47
N ALA A 221 6.27 1.62 -19.24
CA ALA A 221 7.33 1.69 -20.23
C ALA A 221 8.04 0.34 -20.50
N GLU A 222 7.93 -0.62 -19.57
CA GLU A 222 8.42 -1.98 -19.78
C GLU A 222 7.58 -2.69 -20.87
N ARG A 223 8.25 -3.45 -21.75
CA ARG A 223 7.57 -4.25 -22.77
C ARG A 223 6.91 -5.47 -22.12
N ALA A 224 5.72 -5.83 -22.57
CA ALA A 224 5.19 -7.18 -22.29
C ALA A 224 6.14 -8.21 -22.92
N ASN A 225 6.52 -9.23 -22.15
CA ASN A 225 7.32 -10.34 -22.65
C ASN A 225 6.47 -11.31 -23.48
#